data_AF-A0A843YY28-F1
#
_entry.id   AF-A0A843YY28-F1
#
_cell.length_a   1.000
_cell.length_b   1.000
_cell.length_c   1.000
_cell.angle_alpha   90.00
_cell.angle_beta   90.00
_cell.angle_gamma   90.00
#
_symmetry.space_group_name_H-M   'P 1'
#
loop_
_entity.id
_entity.type
_entity.pdbx_description
1 polymer ?
#
loop_
_entity_poly.entity_id
_entity_poly.type
_entity_poly.pdbx_seq_one_letter_code
_entity_poly.pdbx_strand_id
1 'polypeptide(L)'
;MITEKFKALNSSISLSAIHQRMVVYALNETEELTHVNTVSRGKACKCKCLSCGESLIARQGELKAHSFAHESGTECPYAVETMLLWLVKELISAQRYFVTPELTISESTQGPLREIENREIFPCKKVIVDSIQFEKRSHNARPDLVLHSRGRELLLEILFTKKTETKKLTSFENRQLSTIEIDLSRNQLDTIADFEHILFTDSKCKRWLFNAKEATIRSNLRAQNLEQVALQKIEYEQKKIEKETFYATKNRQKIEVATQKNEKEYGHVSKMLPILLSERPGLTFDLNNKRIYYLMKDGGLWLLHGQRESLYIVAQNGNETAVQFLHELGINYDEVNLCFLSIQSRCQLIIDQLDRFTKTDKRYVKSVIKRSQ
;
A
#
# COMPACT_ATOMS: atom_id res chain seq x y z
N MET A 1 -22.52 -6.22 -51.54
CA MET A 1 -22.56 -4.86 -52.12
C MET A 1 -23.02 -3.92 -51.02
N ILE A 2 -22.27 -2.85 -50.76
CA ILE A 2 -22.70 -1.78 -49.87
C ILE A 2 -23.71 -0.98 -50.68
N THR A 3 -24.99 -1.01 -50.32
CA THR A 3 -25.95 -0.13 -50.99
C THR A 3 -25.59 1.30 -50.59
N GLU A 4 -25.42 2.21 -51.55
CA GLU A 4 -25.22 3.65 -51.29
C GLU A 4 -26.29 4.25 -50.34
N LYS A 5 -27.42 3.55 -50.16
CA LYS A 5 -28.45 3.85 -49.14
C LYS A 5 -27.93 3.86 -47.69
N PHE A 6 -26.86 3.13 -47.34
CA PHE A 6 -26.32 3.15 -45.97
C PHE A 6 -25.55 4.44 -45.65
N LYS A 7 -25.01 5.14 -46.66
CA LYS A 7 -24.48 6.50 -46.48
C LYS A 7 -25.58 7.51 -46.12
N ALA A 8 -26.83 7.15 -46.39
CA ALA A 8 -28.03 7.90 -46.01
C ALA A 8 -28.75 7.28 -44.80
N LEU A 9 -28.03 6.59 -43.88
CA LEU A 9 -28.56 6.52 -42.53
C LEU A 9 -28.60 7.94 -42.00
N ASN A 10 -29.81 8.48 -41.98
CA ASN A 10 -30.07 9.70 -41.27
C ASN A 10 -29.71 9.40 -39.81
N SER A 11 -28.69 10.06 -39.28
CA SER A 11 -28.21 9.87 -37.90
C SER A 11 -29.34 10.04 -36.87
N SER A 12 -30.43 10.69 -37.29
CA SER A 12 -31.71 10.86 -36.59
C SER A 12 -32.66 9.64 -36.58
N ILE A 13 -32.32 8.51 -37.23
CA ILE A 13 -33.17 7.30 -37.16
C ILE A 13 -33.22 6.81 -35.71
N SER A 14 -34.43 6.75 -35.18
CA SER A 14 -34.69 6.27 -33.83
C SER A 14 -34.49 4.76 -33.70
N LEU A 15 -33.80 4.37 -32.64
CA LEU A 15 -33.60 3.02 -32.13
C LEU A 15 -34.31 2.81 -30.78
N SER A 16 -35.03 3.81 -30.25
CA SER A 16 -35.63 3.75 -28.90
C SER A 16 -36.60 2.57 -28.70
N ALA A 17 -37.18 2.06 -29.78
CA ALA A 17 -38.00 0.86 -29.80
C ALA A 17 -37.26 -0.40 -29.28
N ILE A 18 -35.93 -0.44 -29.35
CA ILE A 18 -35.08 -1.54 -28.86
C ILE A 18 -35.23 -1.75 -27.35
N HIS A 19 -35.49 -0.69 -26.58
CA HIS A 19 -35.71 -0.77 -25.13
C HIS A 19 -36.96 -1.59 -24.76
N GLN A 20 -37.92 -1.70 -25.69
CA GLN A 20 -39.10 -2.54 -25.57
C GLN A 20 -38.94 -3.87 -26.31
N ARG A 21 -37.69 -4.25 -26.64
CA ARG A 21 -37.32 -5.43 -27.42
C ARG A 21 -38.01 -5.52 -28.79
N MET A 22 -38.32 -4.38 -29.38
CA MET A 22 -38.91 -4.33 -30.71
C MET A 22 -37.81 -4.30 -31.79
N VAL A 23 -38.08 -5.02 -32.89
CA VAL A 23 -37.20 -5.08 -34.05
C VAL A 23 -37.57 -3.94 -34.99
N VAL A 24 -36.59 -3.14 -35.41
CA VAL A 24 -36.80 -1.99 -36.31
C VAL A 24 -36.03 -2.06 -37.62
N TYR A 25 -35.10 -3.01 -37.76
CA TYR A 25 -34.43 -3.34 -39.00
C TYR A 25 -34.66 -4.81 -39.39
N ALA A 26 -34.73 -5.06 -40.69
CA ALA A 26 -34.95 -6.38 -41.28
C ALA A 26 -34.23 -6.50 -42.63
N LEU A 27 -34.18 -7.72 -43.21
CA LEU A 27 -33.77 -7.89 -44.60
C LEU A 27 -34.97 -7.70 -45.52
N ASN A 28 -34.83 -6.90 -46.57
CA ASN A 28 -35.85 -6.80 -47.63
C ASN A 28 -35.72 -7.96 -48.65
N GLU A 29 -36.52 -7.92 -49.72
CA GLU A 29 -36.50 -8.94 -50.79
C GLU A 29 -35.15 -9.07 -51.51
N THR A 30 -34.36 -8.00 -51.51
CA THR A 30 -33.04 -7.94 -52.15
C THR A 30 -31.90 -8.24 -51.16
N GLU A 31 -32.21 -8.80 -49.99
CA GLU A 31 -31.27 -9.13 -48.91
C GLU A 31 -30.51 -7.91 -48.35
N GLU A 32 -31.12 -6.73 -48.43
CA GLU A 32 -30.56 -5.49 -47.87
C GLU A 32 -31.17 -5.18 -46.51
N LEU A 33 -30.33 -4.70 -45.60
CA LEU A 33 -30.75 -4.23 -44.28
C LEU A 33 -31.56 -2.93 -44.43
N THR A 34 -32.82 -2.95 -43.99
CA THR A 34 -33.76 -1.83 -44.18
C THR A 34 -34.49 -1.49 -42.89
N HIS A 35 -34.77 -0.20 -42.67
CA HIS A 35 -35.49 0.27 -41.49
C HIS A 35 -37.01 0.16 -41.71
N VAL A 36 -37.78 -0.08 -40.64
CA VAL A 36 -39.25 -0.21 -40.71
C VAL A 36 -39.92 1.01 -41.33
N ASN A 37 -39.39 2.23 -41.18
CA ASN A 37 -39.98 3.44 -41.78
C ASN A 37 -39.76 3.56 -43.30
N THR A 38 -38.90 2.73 -43.88
CA THR A 38 -38.51 2.82 -45.30
C THR A 38 -39.20 1.78 -46.18
N VAL A 39 -40.07 0.95 -45.60
CA VAL A 39 -40.75 -0.15 -46.30
C VAL A 39 -42.26 0.06 -46.34
N SER A 40 -42.92 -0.64 -47.26
CA SER A 40 -44.39 -0.67 -47.34
C SER A 40 -45.01 -1.27 -46.07
N ARG A 41 -46.18 -0.76 -45.66
CA ARG A 41 -46.88 -1.23 -44.47
C ARG A 41 -47.36 -2.67 -44.59
N GLY A 42 -47.39 -3.38 -43.46
CA GLY A 42 -47.97 -4.72 -43.35
C GLY A 42 -47.12 -5.78 -44.04
N LYS A 43 -47.77 -6.81 -44.60
CA LYS A 43 -47.10 -7.92 -45.31
C LYS A 43 -46.49 -7.50 -46.65
N ALA A 44 -46.90 -6.36 -47.19
CA ALA A 44 -46.35 -5.83 -48.44
C ALA A 44 -44.88 -5.42 -48.32
N CYS A 45 -44.31 -5.33 -47.11
CA CYS A 45 -42.87 -5.08 -46.94
C CYS A 45 -42.01 -6.23 -47.48
N LYS A 46 -42.53 -7.46 -47.48
CA LYS A 46 -41.81 -8.69 -47.84
C LYS A 46 -40.45 -8.85 -47.12
N CYS A 47 -40.35 -8.29 -45.92
CA CYS A 47 -39.13 -8.35 -45.12
C CYS A 47 -39.00 -9.68 -44.37
N LYS A 48 -37.76 -10.06 -44.05
CA LYS A 48 -37.41 -11.26 -43.27
C LYS A 48 -36.61 -10.91 -42.03
N CYS A 49 -36.81 -11.70 -40.97
CA CYS A 49 -36.08 -11.58 -39.72
C CYS A 49 -34.59 -11.89 -39.92
N LEU A 50 -33.72 -11.02 -39.39
CA LEU A 50 -32.25 -11.19 -39.45
C LEU A 50 -31.75 -12.43 -38.71
N SER A 51 -32.55 -12.94 -37.76
CA SER A 51 -32.18 -14.07 -36.90
C SER A 51 -32.75 -15.40 -37.39
N CYS A 52 -34.08 -15.52 -37.51
CA CYS A 52 -34.74 -16.78 -37.89
C CYS A 52 -35.07 -16.89 -39.38
N GLY A 53 -34.97 -15.81 -40.15
CA GLY A 53 -35.31 -15.78 -41.58
C GLY A 53 -36.81 -15.79 -41.91
N GLU A 54 -37.69 -15.84 -40.91
CA GLU A 54 -39.14 -15.82 -41.11
C GLU A 54 -39.62 -14.48 -41.68
N SER A 55 -40.69 -14.52 -42.48
CA SER A 55 -41.43 -13.35 -42.96
C SER A 55 -41.92 -12.46 -41.81
N LEU A 56 -41.82 -11.15 -42.04
CA LEU A 56 -42.20 -10.11 -41.09
C LEU A 56 -43.38 -9.28 -41.62
N ILE A 57 -44.11 -8.68 -40.68
CA ILE A 57 -45.14 -7.68 -40.91
C ILE A 57 -44.59 -6.33 -40.43
N ALA A 58 -44.55 -5.33 -41.30
CA ALA A 58 -44.20 -3.95 -40.93
C ALA A 58 -45.37 -3.29 -40.19
N ARG A 59 -45.25 -3.10 -38.88
CA ARG A 59 -46.22 -2.40 -38.03
C ARG A 59 -45.85 -0.93 -37.97
N GLN A 60 -46.52 -0.12 -38.79
CA GLN A 60 -46.37 1.34 -38.84
C GLN A 60 -47.72 1.96 -38.46
N GLY A 61 -47.74 2.81 -37.43
CA GLY A 61 -48.96 3.42 -36.93
C GLY A 61 -48.65 4.59 -36.00
N GLU A 62 -49.61 5.51 -35.87
CA GLU A 62 -49.40 6.79 -35.20
C GLU A 62 -49.29 6.69 -33.67
N LEU A 63 -49.89 5.64 -33.08
CA LEU A 63 -49.98 5.47 -31.62
C LEU A 63 -48.87 4.60 -31.01
N LYS A 64 -48.36 3.62 -31.78
CA LYS A 64 -47.35 2.66 -31.31
C LYS A 64 -46.07 2.84 -32.10
N ALA A 65 -44.93 2.69 -31.44
CA ALA A 65 -43.63 2.74 -32.10
C ALA A 65 -43.57 1.75 -33.26
N HIS A 66 -43.03 2.21 -34.38
CA HIS A 66 -42.93 1.41 -35.59
C HIS A 66 -41.98 0.23 -35.36
N SER A 67 -42.39 -0.95 -35.78
CA SER A 67 -41.62 -2.18 -35.56
C SER A 67 -41.97 -3.26 -36.57
N PHE A 68 -41.13 -4.28 -36.65
CA PHE A 68 -41.42 -5.53 -37.33
C PHE A 68 -41.93 -6.58 -36.35
N ALA A 69 -42.85 -7.41 -36.80
CA ALA A 69 -43.31 -8.58 -36.06
C ALA A 69 -43.35 -9.82 -36.96
N HIS A 70 -43.08 -10.98 -36.40
CA HIS A 70 -43.17 -12.26 -37.10
C HIS A 70 -44.61 -12.52 -37.56
N GLU A 71 -44.76 -12.96 -38.79
CA GLU A 71 -46.06 -13.24 -39.39
C GLU A 71 -46.79 -14.36 -38.65
N SER A 72 -46.07 -15.37 -38.16
CA SER A 72 -46.61 -16.45 -37.33
C SER A 72 -47.13 -15.99 -35.96
N GLY A 73 -46.78 -14.78 -35.53
CA GLY A 73 -47.02 -14.30 -34.16
C GLY A 73 -46.03 -14.85 -33.13
N THR A 74 -45.03 -15.64 -33.54
CA THR A 74 -43.99 -16.14 -32.63
C THR A 74 -43.02 -15.04 -32.23
N GLU A 75 -42.52 -15.11 -30.99
CA GLU A 75 -41.44 -14.24 -30.54
C GLU A 75 -40.09 -14.88 -30.86
N CYS A 76 -39.23 -14.14 -31.56
CA CYS A 76 -37.85 -14.56 -31.80
C CYS A 76 -36.94 -13.93 -30.72
N PRO A 77 -36.44 -14.71 -29.74
CA PRO A 77 -35.70 -14.15 -28.61
C PRO A 77 -34.36 -13.51 -29.00
N TYR A 78 -33.81 -13.86 -30.17
CA TYR A 78 -32.51 -13.40 -30.66
C TYR A 78 -32.60 -12.28 -31.71
N ALA A 79 -33.82 -11.83 -32.08
CA ALA A 79 -33.99 -10.91 -33.19
C ALA A 79 -33.33 -9.54 -32.96
N VAL A 80 -33.51 -8.96 -31.77
CA VAL A 80 -32.93 -7.65 -31.43
C VAL A 80 -31.40 -7.71 -31.34
N GLU A 81 -30.87 -8.74 -30.68
CA GLU A 81 -29.42 -8.94 -30.56
C GLU A 81 -28.78 -9.13 -31.94
N THR A 82 -29.34 -9.99 -32.78
CA THR A 82 -28.87 -10.20 -34.15
C THR A 82 -28.95 -8.90 -34.95
N MET A 83 -30.04 -8.15 -34.84
CA MET A 83 -30.20 -6.84 -35.50
C MET A 83 -29.09 -5.85 -35.11
N LEU A 84 -28.76 -5.75 -33.81
CA LEU A 84 -27.68 -4.89 -33.33
C LEU A 84 -26.32 -5.30 -33.93
N LEU A 85 -26.01 -6.61 -33.99
CA LEU A 85 -24.77 -7.08 -34.61
C LEU A 85 -24.67 -6.67 -36.08
N TRP A 86 -25.77 -6.80 -36.83
CA TRP A 86 -25.84 -6.34 -38.21
C TRP A 86 -25.60 -4.84 -38.33
N LEU A 87 -26.21 -4.03 -37.46
CA LEU A 87 -25.98 -2.58 -37.46
C LEU A 87 -24.51 -2.23 -37.17
N VAL A 88 -23.84 -2.88 -36.20
CA VAL A 88 -22.40 -2.67 -35.94
C VAL A 88 -21.59 -2.98 -37.19
N LYS A 89 -21.86 -4.14 -37.81
CA LYS A 89 -21.18 -4.58 -39.02
C LYS A 89 -21.33 -3.57 -40.15
N GLU A 90 -22.53 -3.10 -40.44
CA GLU A 90 -22.79 -2.18 -41.54
C GLU A 90 -22.21 -0.78 -41.27
N LEU A 91 -22.32 -0.26 -40.04
CA LEU A 91 -21.73 1.03 -39.68
C LEU A 91 -20.20 1.03 -39.80
N ILE A 92 -19.54 0.00 -39.27
CA ILE A 92 -18.07 -0.11 -39.37
C ILE A 92 -17.67 -0.33 -40.84
N SER A 93 -18.41 -1.13 -41.60
CA SER A 93 -18.17 -1.33 -43.04
C SER A 93 -18.26 -0.02 -43.82
N ALA A 94 -19.25 0.82 -43.49
CA ALA A 94 -19.46 2.11 -44.13
C ALA A 94 -18.35 3.12 -43.80
N GLN A 95 -17.99 3.25 -42.51
CA GLN A 95 -16.96 4.20 -42.07
C GLN A 95 -15.52 3.72 -42.33
N ARG A 96 -15.31 2.40 -42.45
CA ARG A 96 -14.00 1.76 -42.68
C ARG A 96 -12.96 2.02 -41.59
N TYR A 97 -13.41 2.36 -40.39
CA TYR A 97 -12.55 2.43 -39.22
C TYR A 97 -13.34 2.10 -37.96
N PHE A 98 -12.63 1.84 -36.87
CA PHE A 98 -13.17 1.64 -35.53
C PHE A 98 -12.22 2.30 -34.51
N VAL A 99 -12.74 2.87 -33.43
CA VAL A 99 -11.90 3.43 -32.36
C VAL A 99 -11.86 2.43 -31.20
N THR A 100 -10.66 1.95 -30.84
CA THR A 100 -10.48 1.08 -29.67
C THR A 100 -10.66 1.85 -28.37
N PRO A 101 -11.06 1.21 -27.25
CA PRO A 101 -10.97 1.86 -25.96
C PRO A 101 -9.51 2.07 -25.54
N GLU A 102 -9.28 2.99 -24.61
CA GLU A 102 -8.02 3.07 -23.86
C GLU A 102 -7.68 1.71 -23.21
N LEU A 103 -6.39 1.36 -23.20
CA LEU A 103 -5.87 0.23 -22.44
C LEU A 103 -4.99 0.77 -21.31
N THR A 104 -5.43 0.56 -20.07
CA THR A 104 -4.66 0.88 -18.87
C THR A 104 -4.26 -0.40 -18.16
N ILE A 105 -2.96 -0.60 -17.96
CA ILE A 105 -2.40 -1.76 -17.26
C ILE A 105 -1.57 -1.23 -16.09
N SER A 106 -1.87 -1.70 -14.88
CA SER A 106 -1.10 -1.41 -13.68
C SER A 106 -0.63 -2.69 -13.00
N GLU A 107 0.52 -2.59 -12.34
CA GLU A 107 1.10 -3.61 -11.49
C GLU A 107 1.61 -2.93 -10.22
N SER A 108 1.24 -3.48 -9.06
CA SER A 108 1.75 -3.01 -7.76
C SER A 108 2.55 -4.09 -7.05
N THR A 109 3.47 -3.68 -6.19
CA THR A 109 4.30 -4.58 -5.38
C THR A 109 4.70 -3.88 -4.08
N GLN A 110 4.66 -4.61 -2.97
CA GLN A 110 5.05 -4.07 -1.67
C GLN A 110 6.58 -3.96 -1.56
N GLY A 111 7.08 -2.73 -1.35
CA GLY A 111 8.47 -2.45 -0.99
C GLY A 111 8.70 -2.37 0.53
N PRO A 112 9.96 -2.39 0.99
CA PRO A 112 10.31 -2.28 2.41
C PRO A 112 10.04 -0.89 3.01
N LEU A 113 9.92 0.15 2.17
CA LEU A 113 9.63 1.51 2.61
C LEU A 113 8.21 1.95 2.24
N ARG A 114 7.77 1.65 1.01
CA ARG A 114 6.45 2.05 0.49
C ARG A 114 5.99 1.09 -0.61
N GLU A 115 4.68 1.09 -0.88
CA GLU A 115 4.13 0.42 -2.06
C GLU A 115 4.70 1.05 -3.34
N ILE A 116 4.96 0.19 -4.32
CA ILE A 116 5.40 0.57 -5.66
C ILE A 116 4.25 0.27 -6.61
N GLU A 117 3.80 1.26 -7.36
CA GLU A 117 2.80 1.11 -8.41
C GLU A 117 3.35 1.73 -9.69
N ASN A 118 3.43 0.93 -10.75
CA ASN A 118 3.71 1.42 -12.09
C ASN A 118 2.53 1.08 -13.00
N ARG A 119 2.22 1.99 -13.91
CA ARG A 119 1.15 1.83 -14.88
C ARG A 119 1.58 2.30 -16.26
N GLU A 120 1.05 1.65 -17.27
CA GLU A 120 1.17 2.05 -18.66
C GLU A 120 -0.22 2.30 -19.25
N ILE A 121 -0.39 3.46 -19.87
CA ILE A 121 -1.66 3.89 -20.47
C ILE A 121 -1.45 3.99 -21.97
N PHE A 122 -2.24 3.24 -22.72
CA PHE A 122 -2.28 3.31 -24.17
C PHE A 122 -3.60 3.99 -24.57
N PRO A 123 -3.54 5.21 -25.13
CA PRO A 123 -4.74 5.93 -25.54
C PRO A 123 -5.51 5.17 -26.61
N CYS A 124 -6.79 5.48 -26.74
CA CYS A 124 -7.66 4.98 -27.80
C CYS A 124 -7.01 5.16 -29.19
N LYS A 125 -7.26 4.23 -30.10
CA LYS A 125 -6.67 4.23 -31.45
C LYS A 125 -7.72 4.07 -32.52
N LYS A 126 -7.64 4.90 -33.54
CA LYS A 126 -8.36 4.71 -34.80
C LYS A 126 -7.71 3.59 -35.60
N VAL A 127 -8.39 2.45 -35.68
CA VAL A 127 -8.01 1.28 -36.46
C VAL A 127 -8.69 1.37 -37.82
N ILE A 128 -7.92 1.37 -38.91
CA ILE A 128 -8.47 1.27 -40.27
C ILE A 128 -8.94 -0.15 -40.50
N VAL A 129 -10.18 -0.33 -40.94
CA VAL A 129 -10.81 -1.63 -41.10
C VAL A 129 -10.84 -1.98 -42.58
N ASP A 130 -10.17 -3.08 -42.93
CA ASP A 130 -10.14 -3.60 -44.30
C ASP A 130 -11.44 -4.35 -44.61
N SER A 131 -11.89 -5.17 -43.66
CA SER A 131 -13.18 -5.87 -43.71
C SER A 131 -13.69 -6.22 -42.32
N ILE A 132 -15.01 -6.35 -42.19
CA ILE A 132 -15.66 -6.87 -40.99
C ILE A 132 -16.63 -7.99 -41.38
N GLN A 133 -16.66 -9.06 -40.59
CA GLN A 133 -17.51 -10.21 -40.86
C GLN A 133 -18.01 -10.85 -39.55
N PHE A 134 -19.13 -11.54 -39.63
CA PHE A 134 -19.49 -12.53 -38.61
C PHE A 134 -18.49 -13.69 -38.68
N GLU A 135 -18.00 -14.22 -37.55
CA GLU A 135 -17.09 -15.38 -37.61
C GLU A 135 -17.81 -16.58 -38.23
N LYS A 136 -17.13 -17.40 -39.04
CA LYS A 136 -17.73 -18.63 -39.61
C LYS A 136 -17.81 -19.72 -38.54
N ARG A 137 -18.75 -20.66 -38.68
CA ARG A 137 -19.12 -21.71 -37.69
C ARG A 137 -18.02 -22.76 -37.37
N SER A 138 -16.74 -22.49 -37.64
CA SER A 138 -15.66 -23.48 -37.53
C SER A 138 -15.05 -23.62 -36.12
N HIS A 139 -15.42 -22.78 -35.15
CA HIS A 139 -14.81 -22.78 -33.81
C HIS A 139 -15.85 -22.84 -32.67
N ASN A 140 -15.52 -23.57 -31.60
CA ASN A 140 -16.38 -23.74 -30.41
C ASN A 140 -16.56 -22.45 -29.59
N ALA A 141 -15.74 -21.43 -29.82
CA ALA A 141 -15.85 -20.10 -29.24
C ALA A 141 -15.94 -19.06 -30.36
N ARG A 142 -17.17 -18.79 -30.79
CA ARG A 142 -17.45 -17.86 -31.90
C ARG A 142 -17.60 -16.45 -31.34
N PRO A 143 -16.74 -15.49 -31.73
CA PRO A 143 -17.00 -14.10 -31.46
C PRO A 143 -18.14 -13.58 -32.33
N ASP A 144 -18.79 -12.51 -31.90
CA ASP A 144 -19.90 -11.93 -32.63
C ASP A 144 -19.44 -11.34 -33.97
N LEU A 145 -18.34 -10.58 -33.96
CA LEU A 145 -17.75 -9.97 -35.15
C LEU A 145 -16.22 -10.07 -35.14
N VAL A 146 -15.65 -10.17 -36.34
CA VAL A 146 -14.20 -10.17 -36.59
C VAL A 146 -13.86 -8.99 -37.49
N LEU A 147 -13.06 -8.06 -36.98
CA LEU A 147 -12.46 -6.96 -37.73
C LEU A 147 -11.10 -7.40 -38.27
N HIS A 148 -10.88 -7.19 -39.57
CA HIS A 148 -9.58 -7.36 -40.20
C HIS A 148 -8.93 -6.00 -40.45
N SER A 149 -7.67 -5.85 -40.03
CA SER A 149 -6.87 -4.65 -40.23
C SER A 149 -5.41 -5.02 -40.44
N ARG A 150 -4.85 -4.68 -41.61
CA ARG A 150 -3.42 -4.88 -41.95
C ARG A 150 -2.95 -6.32 -41.70
N GLY A 151 -3.77 -7.29 -42.07
CA GLY A 151 -3.48 -8.73 -41.89
C GLY A 151 -3.59 -9.23 -40.45
N ARG A 152 -4.23 -8.47 -39.56
CA ARG A 152 -4.51 -8.87 -38.16
C ARG A 152 -6.00 -8.85 -37.89
N GLU A 153 -6.41 -9.69 -36.94
CA GLU A 153 -7.78 -9.79 -36.46
C GLU A 153 -7.95 -9.06 -35.13
N LEU A 154 -9.09 -8.39 -34.96
CA LEU A 154 -9.59 -7.82 -33.72
C LEU A 154 -11.01 -8.32 -33.53
N LEU A 155 -11.26 -9.00 -32.42
CA LEU A 155 -12.57 -9.59 -32.13
C LEU A 155 -13.45 -8.57 -31.41
N LEU A 156 -14.73 -8.53 -31.75
CA LEU A 156 -15.74 -7.74 -31.04
C LEU A 156 -16.82 -8.66 -30.47
N GLU A 157 -17.10 -8.51 -29.18
CA GLU A 157 -18.27 -9.07 -28.50
C GLU A 157 -19.27 -7.94 -28.21
N ILE A 158 -20.55 -8.15 -28.52
CA ILE A 158 -21.61 -7.18 -28.26
C ILE A 158 -22.46 -7.66 -27.09
N LEU A 159 -22.34 -6.98 -25.96
CA LEU A 159 -23.10 -7.29 -24.75
C LEU A 159 -24.42 -6.52 -24.76
N PHE A 160 -25.54 -7.21 -24.95
CA PHE A 160 -26.88 -6.60 -24.84
C PHE A 160 -27.71 -7.15 -23.67
N THR A 161 -27.88 -8.47 -23.59
CA THR A 161 -28.64 -9.10 -22.48
C THR A 161 -27.87 -10.20 -21.76
N LYS A 162 -27.00 -10.93 -22.47
CA LYS A 162 -26.20 -12.03 -21.92
C LYS A 162 -24.75 -11.62 -21.80
N LYS A 163 -24.16 -11.82 -20.61
CA LYS A 163 -22.72 -11.65 -20.38
C LYS A 163 -21.91 -12.60 -21.25
N THR A 164 -20.76 -12.14 -21.72
CA THR A 164 -19.77 -12.96 -22.40
C THR A 164 -19.41 -14.19 -21.56
N GLU A 165 -19.47 -15.38 -22.17
CA GLU A 165 -19.21 -16.65 -21.49
C GLU A 165 -17.71 -16.88 -21.24
N THR A 166 -17.34 -17.38 -20.06
CA THR A 166 -15.94 -17.61 -19.66
C THR A 166 -15.19 -18.53 -20.61
N LYS A 167 -15.86 -19.53 -21.18
CA LYS A 167 -15.27 -20.46 -22.16
C LYS A 167 -14.83 -19.76 -23.45
N LYS A 168 -15.55 -18.72 -23.89
CA LYS A 168 -15.16 -17.93 -25.07
C LYS A 168 -13.86 -17.18 -24.80
N LEU A 169 -13.77 -16.50 -23.66
CA LEU A 169 -12.60 -15.72 -23.26
C LEU A 169 -11.32 -16.55 -23.25
N THR A 170 -11.34 -17.72 -22.60
CA THR A 170 -10.20 -18.64 -22.57
C THR A 170 -9.77 -19.06 -23.99
N SER A 171 -10.72 -19.27 -24.91
CA SER A 171 -10.38 -19.59 -26.28
C SER A 171 -9.74 -18.42 -27.03
N PHE A 172 -10.16 -17.18 -26.77
CA PHE A 172 -9.58 -15.98 -27.39
C PHE A 172 -8.16 -15.73 -26.88
N GLU A 173 -7.95 -15.88 -25.57
CA GLU A 173 -6.64 -15.82 -24.91
C GLU A 173 -5.66 -16.85 -25.49
N ASN A 174 -6.08 -18.12 -25.59
CA ASN A 174 -5.24 -19.19 -26.14
C ASN A 174 -4.84 -18.94 -27.61
N ARG A 175 -5.68 -18.25 -28.38
CA ARG A 175 -5.41 -17.86 -29.77
C ARG A 175 -4.61 -16.55 -29.88
N GLN A 176 -4.36 -15.86 -28.76
CA GLN A 176 -3.70 -14.54 -28.71
C GLN A 176 -4.42 -13.50 -29.59
N LEU A 177 -5.75 -13.57 -29.64
CA LEU A 177 -6.58 -12.64 -30.43
C LEU A 177 -7.15 -11.57 -29.52
N SER A 178 -6.73 -10.32 -29.72
CA SER A 178 -7.26 -9.19 -28.97
C SER A 178 -8.77 -9.05 -29.17
N THR A 179 -9.48 -8.82 -28.07
CA THR A 179 -10.95 -8.82 -28.02
C THR A 179 -11.46 -7.60 -27.26
N ILE A 180 -12.41 -6.90 -27.84
CA ILE A 180 -13.12 -5.77 -27.22
C ILE A 180 -14.57 -6.15 -27.01
N GLU A 181 -15.10 -5.87 -25.82
CA GLU A 181 -16.53 -5.90 -25.57
C GLU A 181 -17.11 -4.50 -25.78
N ILE A 182 -18.28 -4.44 -26.41
CA ILE A 182 -19.12 -3.25 -26.52
C ILE A 182 -20.40 -3.52 -25.72
N ASP A 183 -20.50 -2.91 -24.54
CA ASP A 183 -21.64 -3.01 -23.64
C ASP A 183 -22.75 -2.04 -24.03
N LEU A 184 -23.78 -2.59 -24.65
CA LEU A 184 -25.01 -1.90 -25.03
C LEU A 184 -26.14 -2.13 -24.01
N SER A 185 -25.90 -2.90 -22.94
CA SER A 185 -26.94 -3.26 -21.97
C SER A 185 -27.34 -2.11 -21.05
N ARG A 186 -26.47 -1.11 -20.88
CA ARG A 186 -26.62 -0.03 -19.87
C ARG A 186 -26.91 1.35 -20.44
N ASN A 187 -26.95 1.52 -21.76
CA ASN A 187 -27.04 2.83 -22.41
C ASN A 187 -28.37 3.03 -23.13
N GLN A 188 -28.85 4.28 -23.13
CA GLN A 188 -29.96 4.73 -23.97
C GLN A 188 -29.47 4.81 -25.42
N LEU A 189 -29.47 3.67 -26.11
CA LEU A 189 -29.22 3.60 -27.54
C LEU A 189 -30.48 4.04 -28.29
N ASP A 190 -30.72 5.34 -28.33
CA ASP A 190 -31.98 5.91 -28.83
C ASP A 190 -31.92 6.25 -30.30
N THR A 191 -30.73 6.45 -30.87
CA THR A 191 -30.52 6.78 -32.27
C THR A 191 -29.32 6.05 -32.86
N ILE A 192 -29.24 6.07 -34.19
CA ILE A 192 -28.05 5.60 -34.91
C ILE A 192 -26.82 6.46 -34.58
N ALA A 193 -27.00 7.78 -34.37
CA ALA A 193 -25.91 8.66 -33.95
C ALA A 193 -25.25 8.22 -32.64
N ASP A 194 -26.06 7.76 -31.67
CA ASP A 194 -25.55 7.23 -30.40
C ASP A 194 -24.69 5.98 -30.65
N PHE A 195 -25.12 5.14 -31.61
CA PHE A 195 -24.38 3.96 -31.99
C PHE A 195 -23.05 4.28 -32.68
N GLU A 196 -23.07 5.20 -33.64
CA GLU A 196 -21.86 5.70 -34.28
C GLU A 196 -20.90 6.33 -33.27
N HIS A 197 -21.43 7.11 -32.32
CA HIS A 197 -20.63 7.69 -31.24
C HIS A 197 -19.92 6.57 -30.45
N ILE A 198 -20.65 5.54 -30.01
CA ILE A 198 -20.04 4.42 -29.29
C ILE A 198 -18.93 3.74 -30.11
N LEU A 199 -19.14 3.49 -31.39
CA LEU A 199 -18.19 2.76 -32.24
C LEU A 199 -16.96 3.60 -32.62
N PHE A 200 -17.13 4.92 -32.80
CA PHE A 200 -16.13 5.79 -33.42
C PHE A 200 -15.52 6.85 -32.49
N THR A 201 -15.83 6.84 -31.20
CA THR A 201 -15.17 7.67 -30.16
C THR A 201 -14.61 6.81 -29.02
N ASP A 202 -13.90 7.40 -28.05
CA ASP A 202 -13.50 6.69 -26.84
C ASP A 202 -14.67 6.62 -25.84
N SER A 203 -15.57 5.67 -26.09
CA SER A 203 -16.79 5.49 -25.32
C SER A 203 -16.58 4.56 -24.12
N LYS A 204 -17.16 4.92 -22.97
CA LYS A 204 -17.20 4.07 -21.75
C LYS A 204 -17.93 2.75 -21.93
N CYS A 205 -18.64 2.58 -23.05
CA CYS A 205 -19.31 1.34 -23.42
C CYS A 205 -18.31 0.29 -23.91
N LYS A 206 -17.06 0.65 -24.16
CA LYS A 206 -16.04 -0.25 -24.71
C LYS A 206 -15.01 -0.61 -23.65
N ARG A 207 -14.63 -1.88 -23.61
CA ARG A 207 -13.52 -2.35 -22.79
C ARG A 207 -12.77 -3.48 -23.46
N TRP A 208 -11.48 -3.60 -23.16
CA TRP A 208 -10.71 -4.77 -23.54
C TRP A 208 -11.17 -5.97 -22.69
N LEU A 209 -11.57 -7.05 -23.35
CA LEU A 209 -11.73 -8.36 -22.71
C LEU A 209 -10.38 -9.06 -22.63
N PHE A 210 -9.58 -8.90 -23.66
CA PHE A 210 -8.23 -9.41 -23.75
C PHE A 210 -7.42 -8.55 -24.73
N ASN A 211 -6.16 -8.28 -24.40
CA ASN A 211 -5.21 -7.65 -25.31
C ASN A 211 -3.95 -8.51 -25.42
N ALA A 212 -3.58 -8.92 -26.63
CA ALA A 212 -2.42 -9.81 -26.85
C ALA A 212 -1.09 -9.24 -26.35
N LYS A 213 -0.99 -7.93 -26.12
CA LYS A 213 0.21 -7.28 -25.56
C LYS A 213 0.21 -7.19 -24.04
N GLU A 214 -0.92 -7.43 -23.39
CA GLU A 214 -1.09 -7.18 -21.96
C GLU A 214 -0.08 -7.98 -21.12
N ALA A 215 0.12 -9.27 -21.44
CA ALA A 215 1.07 -10.11 -20.71
C ALA A 215 2.51 -9.57 -20.77
N THR A 216 2.97 -9.13 -21.94
CA THR A 216 4.30 -8.53 -22.11
C THR A 216 4.42 -7.21 -21.34
N ILE A 217 3.40 -6.35 -21.43
CA ILE A 217 3.38 -5.07 -20.71
C ILE A 217 3.43 -5.30 -19.19
N ARG A 218 2.59 -6.19 -18.66
CA ARG A 218 2.61 -6.58 -17.24
C ARG A 218 3.98 -7.11 -16.82
N SER A 219 4.61 -7.96 -17.64
CA SER A 219 5.95 -8.47 -17.36
C SER A 219 6.98 -7.34 -17.25
N ASN A 220 6.92 -6.33 -18.12
CA ASN A 220 7.81 -5.18 -18.07
C ASN A 220 7.57 -4.32 -16.83
N LEU A 221 6.32 -4.03 -16.49
CA LEU A 221 5.96 -3.29 -15.27
C LEU A 221 6.42 -4.04 -14.01
N ARG A 222 6.28 -5.37 -13.97
CA ARG A 222 6.80 -6.20 -12.87
C ARG A 222 8.32 -6.12 -12.75
N ALA A 223 9.05 -6.16 -13.87
CA ALA A 223 10.49 -6.01 -13.86
C ALA A 223 10.93 -4.63 -13.31
N GLN A 224 10.24 -3.55 -13.72
CA GLN A 224 10.44 -2.21 -13.18
C GLN A 224 10.14 -2.14 -11.68
N ASN A 225 9.05 -2.77 -11.22
CA ASN A 225 8.72 -2.85 -9.80
C ASN A 225 9.83 -3.57 -9.01
N LEU A 226 10.37 -4.68 -9.53
CA LEU A 226 11.45 -5.42 -8.88
C LEU A 226 12.73 -4.59 -8.76
N GLU A 227 13.08 -3.83 -9.79
CA GLU A 227 14.21 -2.89 -9.75
C GLU A 227 14.00 -1.82 -8.66
N GLN A 228 12.81 -1.22 -8.60
CA GLN A 228 12.47 -0.24 -7.58
C GLN A 228 12.46 -0.85 -6.16
N VAL A 229 12.04 -2.11 -6.00
CA VAL A 229 12.14 -2.83 -4.73
C VAL A 229 13.61 -2.99 -4.32
N ALA A 230 14.50 -3.35 -5.24
CA ALA A 230 15.92 -3.47 -4.96
C ALA A 230 16.54 -2.14 -4.51
N LEU A 231 16.18 -1.03 -5.16
CA LEU A 231 16.59 0.32 -4.77
C LEU A 231 16.06 0.69 -3.37
N GLN A 232 14.79 0.42 -3.07
CA GLN A 232 14.24 0.66 -1.74
C GLN A 232 14.90 -0.18 -0.64
N LYS A 233 15.34 -1.41 -0.95
CA LYS A 233 16.07 -2.24 0.02
C LYS A 233 17.41 -1.62 0.37
N ILE A 234 18.13 -1.10 -0.62
CA ILE A 234 19.40 -0.38 -0.39
C ILE A 234 19.15 0.85 0.50
N GLU A 235 18.13 1.65 0.16
CA GLU A 235 17.74 2.83 0.94
C GLU A 235 17.32 2.46 2.38
N TYR A 236 16.58 1.36 2.55
CA TYR A 236 16.16 0.87 3.85
C TYR A 236 17.34 0.48 4.72
N GLU A 237 18.30 -0.29 4.19
CA GLU A 237 19.51 -0.68 4.92
C GLU A 237 20.39 0.53 5.27
N GLN A 238 20.52 1.50 4.36
CA GLN A 238 21.22 2.77 4.64
C GLN A 238 20.58 3.51 5.81
N LYS A 239 19.26 3.70 5.80
CA LYS A 239 18.52 4.33 6.90
C LYS A 239 18.69 3.59 8.22
N LYS A 240 18.75 2.26 8.18
CA LYS A 240 18.99 1.42 9.35
C LYS A 240 20.40 1.65 9.91
N ILE A 241 21.42 1.62 9.06
CA ILE A 241 22.82 1.89 9.45
C ILE A 241 22.97 3.32 9.99
N GLU A 242 22.37 4.33 9.34
CA GLU A 242 22.37 5.72 9.81
C GLU A 242 21.75 5.85 11.21
N LYS A 243 20.64 5.15 11.44
CA LYS A 243 19.98 5.14 12.74
C LYS A 243 20.85 4.47 13.82
N GLU A 244 21.45 3.32 13.51
CA GLU A 244 22.35 2.60 14.43
C GLU A 244 23.62 3.42 14.75
N THR A 245 24.24 4.03 13.74
CA THR A 245 25.42 4.89 13.90
C THR A 245 25.11 6.17 14.67
N PHE A 246 23.93 6.77 14.47
CA PHE A 246 23.45 7.89 15.27
C PHE A 246 23.34 7.53 16.75
N TYR A 247 22.71 6.39 17.09
CA TYR A 247 22.61 5.93 18.47
C TYR A 247 23.97 5.58 19.08
N ALA A 248 24.84 4.92 18.32
CA ALA A 248 26.20 4.60 18.76
C ALA A 248 27.02 5.86 19.08
N THR A 249 26.93 6.89 18.22
CA THR A 249 27.62 8.18 18.42
C THR A 249 27.10 8.90 19.66
N LYS A 250 25.78 8.97 19.84
CA LYS A 250 25.15 9.56 21.03
C LYS A 250 25.56 8.83 22.32
N ASN A 251 25.65 7.50 22.28
CA ASN A 251 26.09 6.71 23.42
C ASN A 251 27.57 6.94 23.73
N ARG A 252 28.44 7.01 22.71
CA ARG A 252 29.87 7.31 22.88
C ARG A 252 30.09 8.68 23.53
N GLN A 253 29.42 9.72 23.03
CA GLN A 253 29.50 11.07 23.61
C GLN A 253 29.07 11.09 25.09
N LYS A 254 28.01 10.35 25.45
CA LYS A 254 27.59 10.22 26.86
C LYS A 254 28.67 9.57 27.73
N ILE A 255 29.32 8.50 27.23
CA ILE A 255 30.40 7.81 27.94
C ILE A 255 31.60 8.73 28.11
N GLU A 256 32.00 9.45 27.06
CA GLU A 256 33.11 10.43 27.09
C GLU A 256 32.86 11.57 28.09
N VAL A 257 31.66 12.15 28.09
CA VAL A 257 31.29 13.20 29.05
C VAL A 257 31.32 12.66 30.49
N ALA A 258 30.85 11.44 30.71
CA ALA A 258 30.89 10.81 32.04
C ALA A 258 32.33 10.53 32.51
N THR A 259 33.22 10.10 31.60
CA THR A 259 34.64 9.85 31.93
C THR A 259 35.38 11.15 32.22
N GLN A 260 35.20 12.20 31.43
CA GLN A 260 35.82 13.51 31.66
C GLN A 260 35.34 14.17 32.96
N LYS A 261 34.04 14.06 33.29
CA LYS A 261 33.49 14.55 34.55
C LYS A 261 34.15 13.85 35.74
N ASN A 262 34.23 12.52 35.68
CA ASN A 262 34.92 11.72 36.68
C ASN A 262 36.40 12.17 36.81
N GLU A 263 37.17 12.21 35.72
CA GLU A 263 38.59 12.61 35.75
C GLU A 263 38.83 14.01 36.35
N LYS A 264 37.97 14.98 36.04
CA LYS A 264 38.06 16.34 36.59
C LYS A 264 37.78 16.38 38.09
N GLU A 265 36.81 15.59 38.55
CA GLU A 265 36.45 15.43 39.96
C GLU A 265 37.58 14.75 40.75
N TYR A 266 38.17 13.67 40.21
CA TYR A 266 39.31 12.98 40.82
C TYR A 266 40.62 13.79 40.78
N GLY A 267 40.83 14.59 39.73
CA GLY A 267 41.99 15.49 39.62
C GLY A 267 42.02 16.59 40.67
N HIS A 268 40.85 17.03 41.16
CA HIS A 268 40.75 17.99 42.26
C HIS A 268 41.08 17.34 43.61
N VAL A 269 40.57 16.12 43.84
CA VAL A 269 40.85 15.34 45.05
C VAL A 269 42.35 15.00 45.16
N SER A 270 42.98 14.55 44.06
CA SER A 270 44.41 14.22 44.04
C SER A 270 45.34 15.40 44.35
N LYS A 271 44.92 16.64 44.05
CA LYS A 271 45.70 17.86 44.33
C LYS A 271 45.53 18.36 45.77
N MET A 272 44.38 18.13 46.39
CA MET A 272 44.14 18.48 47.80
C MET A 272 44.72 17.45 48.78
N LEU A 273 44.88 16.19 48.33
CA LEU A 273 45.29 15.07 49.18
C LEU A 273 46.64 15.28 49.91
N PRO A 274 47.72 15.76 49.28
CA PRO A 274 49.01 15.95 49.95
C PRO A 274 48.95 17.04 51.05
N ILE A 275 48.15 18.08 50.83
CA ILE A 275 47.97 19.19 51.79
C ILE A 275 47.25 18.68 53.04
N LEU A 276 46.15 17.94 52.86
CA LEU A 276 45.39 17.33 53.95
C LEU A 276 46.20 16.30 54.76
N LEU A 277 47.08 15.53 54.10
CA LEU A 277 47.97 14.56 54.75
C LEU A 277 49.10 15.25 55.54
N SER A 278 49.60 16.40 55.05
CA SER A 278 50.68 17.15 55.72
C SER A 278 50.24 17.83 57.03
N GLU A 279 48.97 18.20 57.16
CA GLU A 279 48.44 18.87 58.35
C GLU A 279 48.02 17.90 59.47
N ARG A 280 47.99 16.58 59.21
CA ARG A 280 47.41 15.58 60.13
C ARG A 280 48.19 14.25 60.14
N PRO A 281 49.20 14.12 61.01
CA PRO A 281 49.99 12.89 61.12
C PRO A 281 49.12 11.74 61.68
N GLY A 282 48.85 10.73 60.84
CA GLY A 282 48.02 9.55 61.16
C GLY A 282 47.04 9.13 60.06
N LEU A 283 46.91 9.92 59.00
CA LEU A 283 45.98 9.66 57.89
C LEU A 283 46.74 8.95 56.75
N THR A 284 46.24 7.79 56.30
CA THR A 284 46.83 7.03 55.19
C THR A 284 45.78 6.75 54.12
N PHE A 285 46.20 6.78 52.85
CA PHE A 285 45.30 6.65 51.70
C PHE A 285 45.82 5.54 50.77
N ASP A 286 45.00 4.53 50.50
CA ASP A 286 45.30 3.49 49.51
C ASP A 286 44.77 3.93 48.14
N LEU A 287 45.70 4.35 47.29
CA LEU A 287 45.43 4.82 45.92
C LEU A 287 44.81 3.74 45.03
N ASN A 288 45.08 2.46 45.29
CA ASN A 288 44.60 1.37 44.42
C ASN A 288 43.14 0.98 44.69
N ASN A 289 42.67 1.10 45.93
CA ASN A 289 41.32 0.67 46.34
C ASN A 289 40.35 1.81 46.70
N LYS A 290 40.76 3.08 46.55
CA LYS A 290 39.92 4.27 46.82
C LYS A 290 39.32 4.28 48.24
N ARG A 291 40.10 3.93 49.27
CA ARG A 291 39.67 3.93 50.68
C ARG A 291 40.48 4.93 51.51
N ILE A 292 39.78 5.70 52.35
CA ILE A 292 40.38 6.62 53.32
C ILE A 292 40.46 5.89 54.66
N TYR A 293 41.61 5.92 55.31
CA TYR A 293 41.80 5.36 56.66
C TYR A 293 42.16 6.49 57.63
N TYR A 294 41.47 6.53 58.78
CA TYR A 294 41.79 7.46 59.87
C TYR A 294 42.10 6.68 61.14
N LEU A 295 43.22 7.02 61.78
CA LEU A 295 43.67 6.45 63.05
C LEU A 295 43.50 7.52 64.15
N MET A 296 42.69 7.25 65.18
CA MET A 296 42.68 8.07 66.40
C MET A 296 43.94 7.78 67.24
N LYS A 297 44.44 8.74 68.02
CA LYS A 297 45.72 8.65 68.76
C LYS A 297 45.82 7.50 69.77
N ASP A 298 44.68 6.96 70.15
CA ASP A 298 44.43 5.94 71.15
C ASP A 298 43.93 4.62 70.52
N GLY A 299 43.89 4.56 69.17
CA GLY A 299 43.82 3.31 68.39
C GLY A 299 42.56 2.49 68.61
N GLY A 300 41.41 2.89 68.04
CA GLY A 300 40.20 2.08 68.20
C GLY A 300 39.07 2.21 67.17
N LEU A 301 39.10 3.14 66.20
CA LEU A 301 37.96 3.36 65.31
C LEU A 301 38.38 3.80 63.89
N TRP A 302 37.90 3.09 62.88
CA TRP A 302 38.17 3.30 61.46
C TRP A 302 36.89 3.70 60.72
N LEU A 303 37.00 4.66 59.80
CA LEU A 303 35.90 5.11 58.95
C LEU A 303 36.25 4.76 57.49
N LEU A 304 35.46 3.90 56.85
CA LEU A 304 35.68 3.48 55.47
C LEU A 304 34.53 3.99 54.59
N HIS A 305 34.86 4.64 53.48
CA HIS A 305 33.88 5.04 52.48
C HIS A 305 33.76 3.94 51.41
N GLY A 306 32.58 3.34 51.29
CA GLY A 306 32.31 2.24 50.35
C GLY A 306 31.60 2.68 49.06
N GLN A 307 31.31 1.70 48.18
CA GLN A 307 30.54 1.97 46.97
C GLN A 307 29.06 2.26 47.31
N ARG A 308 28.43 3.17 46.56
CA ARG A 308 27.06 3.70 46.77
C ARG A 308 26.91 4.62 48.00
N GLU A 309 27.84 5.56 48.19
CA GLU A 309 27.74 6.63 49.22
C GLU A 309 27.45 6.11 50.63
N SER A 310 28.06 4.97 50.99
CA SER A 310 27.85 4.32 52.28
C SER A 310 29.09 4.47 53.16
N LEU A 311 28.89 4.78 54.44
CA LEU A 311 29.96 4.92 55.42
C LEU A 311 29.97 3.69 56.32
N TYR A 312 31.11 3.03 56.40
CA TYR A 312 31.35 1.90 57.30
C TYR A 312 32.18 2.39 58.48
N ILE A 313 31.77 1.99 59.67
CA ILE A 313 32.46 2.33 60.91
C ILE A 313 32.94 1.02 61.54
N VAL A 314 34.24 0.90 61.77
CA VAL A 314 34.87 -0.33 62.24
C VAL A 314 35.64 -0.04 63.51
N ALA A 315 35.32 -0.73 64.60
CA ALA A 315 36.16 -0.72 65.79
C ALA A 315 37.30 -1.73 65.61
N GLN A 316 38.50 -1.41 66.08
CA GLN A 316 39.62 -2.35 66.02
C GLN A 316 39.34 -3.55 66.92
N ASN A 317 39.58 -4.76 66.40
CA ASN A 317 39.26 -6.01 67.08
C ASN A 317 39.96 -6.09 68.46
N GLY A 318 39.21 -6.39 69.52
CA GLY A 318 39.68 -6.39 70.91
C GLY A 318 39.77 -5.02 71.60
N ASN A 319 39.32 -3.92 70.97
CA ASN A 319 39.20 -2.62 71.63
C ASN A 319 37.79 -2.42 72.21
N GLU A 320 37.56 -2.96 73.41
CA GLU A 320 36.28 -2.92 74.12
C GLU A 320 35.76 -1.49 74.35
N THR A 321 36.65 -0.51 74.53
CA THR A 321 36.27 0.89 74.74
C THR A 321 35.64 1.50 73.48
N ALA A 322 36.14 1.16 72.30
CA ALA A 322 35.57 1.62 71.03
C ALA A 322 34.23 0.93 70.73
N VAL A 323 34.10 -0.36 71.03
CA VAL A 323 32.84 -1.10 70.86
C VAL A 323 31.76 -0.58 71.83
N GLN A 324 32.12 -0.32 73.09
CA GLN A 324 31.21 0.25 74.09
C GLN A 324 30.75 1.65 73.70
N PHE A 325 31.65 2.48 73.15
CA PHE A 325 31.31 3.79 72.60
C PHE A 325 30.28 3.72 71.46
N LEU A 326 30.41 2.74 70.56
CA LEU A 326 29.43 2.53 69.48
C LEU A 326 28.06 2.08 70.04
N HIS A 327 28.04 1.22 71.05
CA HIS A 327 26.82 0.82 71.73
C HIS A 327 26.13 1.99 72.44
N GLU A 328 26.88 2.88 73.11
CA GLU A 328 26.34 4.10 73.75
C GLU A 328 25.73 5.08 72.75
N LEU A 329 26.23 5.11 71.51
CA LEU A 329 25.63 5.85 70.40
C LEU A 329 24.37 5.17 69.81
N GLY A 330 23.95 4.04 70.36
CA GLY A 330 22.80 3.26 69.89
C GLY A 330 23.08 2.44 68.62
N ILE A 331 24.35 2.20 68.31
CA ILE A 331 24.79 1.48 67.13
C ILE A 331 25.14 0.05 67.57
N ASN A 332 24.35 -0.94 67.13
CA ASN A 332 24.62 -2.34 67.43
C ASN A 332 25.81 -2.81 66.58
N TYR A 333 26.96 -3.01 67.21
CA TYR A 333 28.21 -3.38 66.54
C TYR A 333 28.39 -4.90 66.57
N ASP A 334 28.36 -5.51 65.38
CA ASP A 334 28.69 -6.92 65.20
C ASP A 334 30.05 -7.01 64.48
N GLU A 335 31.03 -7.59 65.15
CA GLU A 335 32.40 -7.76 64.63
C GLU A 335 32.45 -8.60 63.34
N VAL A 336 31.50 -9.52 63.14
CA VAL A 336 31.47 -10.40 61.96
C VAL A 336 30.93 -9.65 60.75
N ASN A 337 29.92 -8.80 60.93
CA ASN A 337 29.20 -8.15 59.84
C ASN A 337 29.65 -6.71 59.56
N LEU A 338 30.48 -6.12 60.45
CA LEU A 338 30.81 -4.69 60.47
C LEU A 338 29.55 -3.81 60.62
N CYS A 339 29.70 -2.62 61.17
CA CYS A 339 28.55 -1.72 61.23
C CYS A 339 28.42 -0.88 59.96
N PHE A 340 27.32 -1.10 59.23
CA PHE A 340 26.96 -0.39 58.01
C PHE A 340 25.99 0.75 58.31
N LEU A 341 26.35 1.97 57.90
CA LEU A 341 25.47 3.12 57.97
C LEU A 341 25.28 3.73 56.58
N SER A 342 24.03 3.67 56.10
CA SER A 342 23.61 4.46 54.94
C SER A 342 23.50 5.94 55.36
N ILE A 343 24.21 6.82 54.65
CA ILE A 343 24.42 8.21 55.03
C ILE A 343 23.11 9.02 55.03
N GLN A 344 22.05 8.57 54.35
CA GLN A 344 20.78 9.30 54.36
C GLN A 344 19.86 9.00 55.55
N SER A 345 19.90 7.80 56.15
CA SER A 345 18.79 7.35 57.01
C SER A 345 18.98 7.59 58.51
N ARG A 346 20.21 7.81 59.00
CA ARG A 346 20.49 7.93 60.45
C ARG A 346 21.47 9.03 60.86
N CYS A 347 21.90 9.89 59.92
CA CYS A 347 22.96 10.88 60.18
C CYS A 347 22.63 11.91 61.25
N GLN A 348 21.40 12.44 61.27
CA GLN A 348 21.05 13.48 62.24
C GLN A 348 21.10 12.95 63.69
N LEU A 349 20.60 11.74 63.91
CA LEU A 349 20.64 11.07 65.21
C LEU A 349 22.07 10.89 65.73
N ILE A 350 23.00 10.48 64.85
CA ILE A 350 24.40 10.26 65.21
C ILE A 350 25.11 11.59 65.45
N ILE A 351 24.86 12.63 64.64
CA ILE A 351 25.43 13.96 64.83
C ILE A 351 24.99 14.59 66.17
N ASP A 352 23.73 14.40 66.56
CA ASP A 352 23.14 14.94 67.79
C ASP A 352 23.68 14.21 69.04
N GLN A 353 23.85 12.88 68.97
CA GLN A 353 24.49 12.10 70.04
C GLN A 353 25.98 12.45 70.19
N LEU A 354 26.66 12.69 69.05
CA LEU A 354 28.03 13.18 69.00
C LEU A 354 28.20 14.62 69.53
N ASP A 355 27.19 15.34 70.01
CA ASP A 355 27.39 16.59 70.76
C ASP A 355 27.59 16.38 72.28
N ARG A 356 27.23 15.22 72.83
CA ARG A 356 27.16 14.96 74.30
C ARG A 356 28.45 14.46 74.99
N PHE A 357 29.60 14.59 74.34
CA PHE A 357 30.91 13.95 74.66
C PHE A 357 32.11 14.92 74.37
N THR A 358 33.37 14.58 74.65
CA THR A 358 34.52 15.52 74.58
C THR A 358 34.96 15.96 73.17
N LYS A 359 35.60 17.14 73.07
CA LYS A 359 35.59 18.07 71.91
C LYS A 359 36.48 17.73 70.70
N THR A 360 37.53 16.92 70.82
CA THR A 360 38.61 16.91 69.81
C THR A 360 38.34 15.99 68.62
N ASP A 361 37.86 14.76 68.83
CA ASP A 361 37.66 13.79 67.74
C ASP A 361 36.33 13.95 66.99
N LYS A 362 35.36 14.62 67.62
CA LYS A 362 34.03 14.90 67.08
C LYS A 362 34.02 15.76 65.83
N ARG A 363 34.91 16.75 65.77
CA ARG A 363 34.95 17.67 64.63
C ARG A 363 35.27 16.95 63.34
N TYR A 364 36.12 15.92 63.40
CA TYR A 364 36.52 15.18 62.23
C TYR A 364 35.39 14.29 61.72
N VAL A 365 34.78 13.48 62.59
CA VAL A 365 33.65 12.61 62.23
C VAL A 365 32.47 13.42 61.66
N LYS A 366 32.12 14.56 62.29
CA LYS A 366 31.08 15.47 61.77
C LYS A 366 31.43 16.06 60.40
N SER A 367 32.70 16.40 60.16
CA SER A 367 33.14 16.96 58.88
C SER A 367 33.09 15.93 57.75
N VAL A 368 33.34 14.65 58.04
CA VAL A 368 33.26 13.57 57.06
C VAL A 368 31.79 13.31 56.72
N ILE A 369 30.92 13.14 57.72
CA ILE A 369 29.49 12.90 57.51
C ILE A 369 28.82 14.02 56.70
N LYS A 370 29.15 15.29 56.97
CA LYS A 370 28.62 16.45 56.23
C LYS A 370 29.09 16.54 54.78
N ARG A 371 30.24 15.96 54.42
CA ARG A 371 30.80 16.04 53.05
C ARG A 371 30.30 14.94 52.12
N SER A 372 29.65 13.93 52.69
CA SER A 372 29.05 12.80 51.99
C SER A 372 27.53 12.93 51.82
N GLN A 373 26.96 14.08 52.18
CA GLN A 373 25.65 14.58 51.73
C GLN A 373 25.87 15.55 50.58
#